data_AF-A0AAE7BII6-F1
#
_entry.id   AF-A0AAE7BII6-F1
#
_cell.length_a   1.000
_cell.length_b   1.000
_cell.length_c   1.000
_cell.angle_alpha   90.00
_cell.angle_beta   90.00
_cell.angle_gamma   90.00
#
_symmetry.space_group_name_H-M   'P 1'
#
loop_
_entity.id
_entity.type
_entity.pdbx_description
1 polymer ?
#
loop_
_entity_poly.entity_id
_entity_poly.type
_entity_poly.pdbx_seq_one_letter_code
_entity_poly.pdbx_strand_id
1 'polypeptide(L)'
;MDEIEIIFKSIKDFFTSSMLRIALIPLIITMIILYAIFFAAADFGISSLQEIAAASQNGQEVVIDENAPFYFIWATYLIVFLFKYSFTSWIAGFLLYSIGTVIVLQASVILSIIIIGFLTPMILGILHKRYYSHLVLNGYGTLFSSLWVLFKSAIMMIILFLVLIPVYFVPVLNIIAFSLPLYYFFHKLLNFDVSSTILSKEEYKTIYKTQGNNFRLRTLFLYIISMIPFATLFSAVYYVIYLGHSYFIQLDKLQKASVYEEKEEQKEDIKLISN
;
A
#
# COMPACT_ATOMS: atom_id res chain seq x y z
N MET A 1 22.71 4.43 -14.60
CA MET A 1 21.35 4.93 -14.86
C MET A 1 21.04 6.00 -13.85
N ASP A 2 20.60 7.16 -14.33
CA ASP A 2 20.07 8.21 -13.46
C ASP A 2 18.62 7.88 -13.02
N GLU A 3 18.02 8.73 -12.18
CA GLU A 3 16.67 8.48 -11.67
C GLU A 3 15.59 8.54 -12.76
N ILE A 4 15.75 9.46 -13.71
CA ILE A 4 14.79 9.71 -14.79
C ILE A 4 14.75 8.51 -15.75
N GLU A 5 15.91 7.97 -16.10
CA GLU A 5 16.05 6.75 -16.89
C GLU A 5 15.36 5.56 -16.21
N ILE A 6 15.48 5.44 -14.88
CA ILE A 6 14.81 4.36 -14.14
C ILE A 6 13.29 4.53 -14.23
N ILE A 7 12.76 5.74 -14.05
CA ILE A 7 11.33 6.04 -14.18
C ILE A 7 10.83 5.66 -15.58
N PHE A 8 11.46 6.17 -16.64
CA PHE A 8 11.03 5.91 -18.01
C PHE A 8 11.17 4.44 -18.41
N LYS A 9 12.24 3.77 -17.98
CA LYS A 9 12.39 2.33 -18.19
C LYS A 9 11.25 1.57 -17.51
N SER A 10 10.93 1.92 -16.27
CA SER A 10 9.86 1.29 -15.50
C SER A 10 8.48 1.49 -16.13
N ILE A 11 8.22 2.68 -16.71
CA ILE A 11 7.01 2.94 -17.49
C ILE A 11 6.95 2.04 -18.72
N LYS A 12 8.05 1.96 -19.50
CA LYS A 12 8.11 1.09 -20.68
C LYS A 12 7.89 -0.38 -20.32
N ASP A 13 8.50 -0.84 -19.23
CA ASP A 13 8.35 -2.21 -18.76
C ASP A 13 6.93 -2.50 -18.27
N PHE A 14 6.31 -1.56 -17.56
CA PHE A 14 4.92 -1.64 -17.12
C PHE A 14 3.96 -1.86 -18.29
N PHE A 15 4.15 -1.16 -19.41
CA PHE A 15 3.33 -1.31 -20.62
C PHE A 15 3.63 -2.56 -21.46
N THR A 16 4.54 -3.45 -21.02
CA THR A 16 4.75 -4.72 -21.72
C THR A 16 3.57 -5.68 -21.49
N SER A 17 3.26 -6.52 -22.48
CA SER A 17 2.10 -7.41 -22.40
C SER A 17 2.10 -8.33 -21.17
N SER A 18 3.26 -8.80 -20.72
CA SER A 18 3.34 -9.65 -19.52
C SER A 18 3.00 -8.87 -18.25
N MET A 19 3.49 -7.64 -18.12
CA MET A 19 3.24 -6.80 -16.94
C MET A 19 1.81 -6.28 -16.90
N LEU A 20 1.24 -5.89 -18.04
CA LEU A 20 -0.16 -5.46 -18.12
C LEU A 20 -1.12 -6.58 -17.70
N ARG A 21 -0.86 -7.83 -18.08
CA ARG A 21 -1.68 -8.98 -17.62
C ARG A 21 -1.61 -9.16 -16.10
N ILE A 22 -0.44 -8.98 -15.51
CA ILE A 22 -0.27 -9.02 -14.05
C ILE A 22 -0.99 -7.83 -13.38
N ALA A 23 -0.96 -6.65 -14.00
CA ALA A 23 -1.59 -5.43 -13.47
C ALA A 23 -3.11 -5.51 -13.36
N LEU A 24 -3.75 -6.38 -14.16
CA LEU A 24 -5.17 -6.65 -14.04
C LEU A 24 -5.52 -7.47 -12.79
N ILE A 25 -4.57 -8.23 -12.23
CA ILE A 25 -4.84 -9.12 -11.09
C ILE A 25 -5.19 -8.32 -9.82
N PRO A 26 -4.40 -7.33 -9.34
CA PRO A 26 -4.78 -6.51 -8.20
C PRO A 26 -6.10 -5.80 -8.38
N LEU A 27 -6.36 -5.28 -9.58
CA LEU A 27 -7.61 -4.60 -9.93
C LEU A 27 -8.82 -5.53 -9.76
N ILE A 28 -8.80 -6.68 -10.44
CA ILE A 28 -9.93 -7.63 -10.43
C ILE A 28 -10.15 -8.21 -9.03
N ILE A 29 -9.08 -8.63 -8.35
CA ILE A 29 -9.21 -9.20 -7.00
C ILE A 29 -9.72 -8.15 -6.01
N THR A 30 -9.22 -6.91 -6.06
CA THR A 30 -9.71 -5.82 -5.21
C THR A 30 -11.18 -5.54 -5.46
N MET A 31 -11.60 -5.49 -6.73
CA MET A 31 -13.00 -5.30 -7.09
C MET A 31 -13.89 -6.43 -6.53
N ILE A 32 -13.48 -7.69 -6.66
CA ILE A 32 -14.23 -8.84 -6.14
C ILE A 32 -14.37 -8.76 -4.61
N ILE A 33 -13.26 -8.47 -3.91
CA ILE A 33 -13.25 -8.36 -2.44
C ILE A 33 -14.16 -7.21 -1.99
N LEU A 34 -14.02 -6.03 -2.59
CA LEU A 34 -14.82 -4.86 -2.22
C LEU A 34 -16.30 -5.06 -2.56
N TYR A 35 -16.60 -5.70 -3.69
CA TYR A 35 -17.96 -6.07 -4.06
C TYR A 35 -18.57 -7.00 -3.01
N ALA A 36 -17.86 -8.07 -2.61
CA ALA A 36 -18.33 -8.99 -1.59
C ALA A 36 -18.57 -8.28 -0.24
N ILE A 37 -17.65 -7.41 0.19
CA ILE A 37 -17.80 -6.61 1.41
C ILE A 37 -18.97 -5.64 1.30
N PHE A 38 -19.16 -5.00 0.15
CA PHE A 38 -20.27 -4.06 -0.08
C PHE A 38 -21.62 -4.76 0.04
N PHE A 39 -21.80 -5.91 -0.59
CA PHE A 39 -23.07 -6.67 -0.50
C PHE A 39 -23.31 -7.19 0.92
N ALA A 40 -22.27 -7.71 1.59
CA ALA A 40 -22.40 -8.08 2.99
C ALA A 40 -22.80 -6.88 3.88
N ALA A 41 -22.20 -5.71 3.68
CA ALA A 41 -22.56 -4.51 4.42
C ALA A 41 -23.97 -3.98 4.06
N ALA A 42 -24.36 -4.10 2.79
CA ALA A 42 -25.66 -3.67 2.30
C ALA A 42 -26.79 -4.48 2.92
N ASP A 43 -26.62 -5.81 2.99
CA ASP A 43 -27.60 -6.73 3.56
C ASP A 43 -27.78 -6.53 5.07
N PHE A 44 -26.69 -6.34 5.82
CA PHE A 44 -26.74 -6.26 7.29
C PHE A 44 -26.98 -4.84 7.85
N GLY A 45 -26.54 -3.79 7.15
CA GLY A 45 -26.44 -2.44 7.74
C GLY A 45 -27.06 -1.33 6.91
N ILE A 46 -26.89 -1.30 5.59
CA ILE A 46 -27.35 -0.15 4.79
C ILE A 46 -28.87 -0.15 4.64
N SER A 47 -29.48 -1.32 4.46
CA SER A 47 -30.93 -1.51 4.36
C SER A 47 -31.66 -0.98 5.62
N SER A 48 -31.24 -1.42 6.80
CA SER A 48 -31.80 -0.99 8.08
C SER A 48 -31.61 0.52 8.33
N LEU A 49 -30.44 1.07 7.98
CA LEU A 49 -30.19 2.51 8.05
C LEU A 49 -31.10 3.31 7.12
N GLN A 50 -31.33 2.82 5.90
CA GLN A 50 -32.21 3.47 4.92
C GLN A 50 -33.68 3.42 5.36
N GLU A 51 -34.14 2.32 5.93
CA GLU A 51 -35.48 2.17 6.48
C GLU A 51 -35.71 3.14 7.65
N ILE A 52 -34.78 3.22 8.60
CA ILE A 52 -34.84 4.15 9.73
C ILE A 52 -34.82 5.60 9.24
N ALA A 53 -33.97 5.92 8.26
CA ALA A 53 -33.91 7.25 7.66
C ALA A 53 -35.22 7.63 6.96
N ALA A 54 -35.81 6.71 6.19
CA ALA A 54 -37.08 6.93 5.50
C ALA A 54 -38.25 7.07 6.48
N ALA A 55 -38.31 6.24 7.52
CA ALA A 55 -39.30 6.34 8.58
C ALA A 55 -39.22 7.70 9.30
N SER A 56 -38.00 8.15 9.63
CA SER A 56 -37.77 9.47 10.24
C SER A 56 -38.25 10.63 9.36
N GLN A 57 -37.96 10.59 8.05
CA GLN A 57 -38.40 11.61 7.09
C GLN A 57 -39.92 11.66 6.92
N ASN A 58 -40.58 10.50 7.00
CA ASN A 58 -42.04 10.38 6.88
C ASN A 58 -42.78 10.65 8.21
N GLY A 59 -42.07 10.99 9.29
CA GLY A 59 -42.66 11.21 10.60
C GLY A 59 -43.23 9.95 11.26
N GLN A 60 -42.78 8.76 10.83
CA GLN A 60 -43.17 7.50 11.43
C GLN A 60 -42.38 7.24 12.72
N GLU A 61 -43.00 6.55 13.68
CA GLU A 61 -42.30 6.13 14.90
C GLU A 61 -41.27 5.05 14.57
N VAL A 62 -40.00 5.35 14.87
CA VAL A 62 -38.90 4.38 14.78
C VAL A 62 -38.90 3.56 16.06
N VAL A 63 -39.39 2.33 15.99
CA VAL A 63 -39.40 1.39 17.11
C VAL A 63 -38.00 0.81 17.30
N ILE A 64 -37.40 1.04 18.47
CA ILE A 64 -36.10 0.48 18.85
C ILE A 64 -36.37 -0.67 19.81
N ASP A 65 -35.75 -1.83 19.57
CA ASP A 65 -35.79 -2.96 20.52
C ASP A 65 -35.21 -2.53 21.87
N GLU A 66 -35.97 -2.73 22.95
CA GLU A 66 -35.56 -2.40 24.32
C GLU A 66 -34.30 -3.17 24.77
N ASN A 67 -34.01 -4.32 24.17
CA ASN A 67 -32.81 -5.12 24.46
C ASN A 67 -31.62 -4.77 23.57
N ALA A 68 -31.73 -3.75 22.71
CA ALA A 68 -30.65 -3.39 21.81
C ALA A 68 -29.42 -2.87 22.58
N PRO A 69 -28.19 -3.17 22.11
CA PRO A 69 -26.97 -2.62 22.70
C PRO A 69 -26.94 -1.09 22.64
N PHE A 70 -26.34 -0.44 23.65
CA PHE A 70 -26.26 1.02 23.75
C PHE A 70 -25.77 1.71 22.47
N TYR A 71 -24.75 1.16 21.80
CA TYR A 71 -24.21 1.74 20.56
C TYR A 71 -25.24 1.76 19.43
N PHE A 72 -26.12 0.75 19.37
CA PHE A 72 -27.17 0.65 18.36
C PHE A 72 -28.27 1.67 18.63
N ILE A 73 -28.70 1.78 19.89
CA ILE A 73 -29.69 2.78 20.33
C ILE A 73 -29.17 4.20 20.02
N TRP A 74 -27.94 4.51 20.42
CA TRP A 74 -27.34 5.82 20.22
C TRP A 74 -27.18 6.17 18.73
N ALA A 75 -26.70 5.22 17.91
CA ALA A 75 -26.60 5.40 16.47
C ALA A 75 -27.97 5.66 15.84
N THR A 76 -29.00 4.92 16.24
CA THR A 76 -30.38 5.07 15.74
C THR A 76 -30.91 6.48 16.02
N TYR A 77 -30.77 7.00 17.25
CA TYR A 77 -31.18 8.36 17.57
C TYR A 77 -30.42 9.42 16.77
N LEU A 78 -29.12 9.23 16.56
CA LEU A 78 -28.31 10.13 15.75
C LEU A 78 -28.78 10.15 14.29
N ILE A 79 -29.11 8.99 13.71
CA ILE A 79 -29.68 8.89 12.36
C ILE A 79 -31.05 9.58 12.30
N VAL A 80 -31.94 9.29 13.25
CA VAL A 80 -33.26 9.94 13.32
C VAL A 80 -33.09 11.46 13.35
N PHE A 81 -32.20 11.98 14.20
CA PHE A 81 -31.89 13.41 14.28
C PHE A 81 -31.36 13.98 12.96
N LEU A 82 -30.39 13.32 12.32
CA LEU A 82 -29.79 13.76 11.06
C LEU A 82 -30.80 13.77 9.92
N PHE A 83 -31.69 12.78 9.85
CA PHE A 83 -32.61 12.59 8.73
C PHE A 83 -34.00 13.21 8.94
N LYS A 84 -34.33 13.69 10.14
CA LYS A 84 -35.64 14.30 10.46
C LYS A 84 -35.98 15.53 9.62
N TYR A 85 -35.01 16.41 9.37
CA TYR A 85 -35.23 17.64 8.59
C TYR A 85 -34.64 17.49 7.18
N SER A 86 -35.32 18.02 6.16
CA SER A 86 -34.88 17.89 4.76
C SER A 86 -33.48 18.45 4.52
N PHE A 87 -33.15 19.59 5.13
CA PHE A 87 -31.82 20.20 5.00
C PHE A 87 -30.72 19.37 5.66
N THR A 88 -30.93 18.90 6.90
CA THR A 88 -29.94 18.06 7.61
C THR A 88 -29.79 16.71 6.93
N SER A 89 -30.88 16.15 6.41
CA SER A 89 -30.88 14.87 5.69
C SER A 89 -30.09 14.96 4.39
N TRP A 90 -30.25 16.05 3.62
CA TRP A 90 -29.47 16.27 2.41
C TRP A 90 -27.96 16.34 2.72
N ILE A 91 -27.57 17.08 3.76
CA ILE A 91 -26.16 17.16 4.21
C ILE A 91 -25.66 15.80 4.66
N ALA A 92 -26.43 15.08 5.49
CA ALA A 92 -26.06 13.77 6.01
C ALA A 92 -25.87 12.76 4.89
N GLY A 93 -26.79 12.72 3.92
CA GLY A 93 -26.67 11.87 2.73
C GLY A 93 -25.43 12.22 1.91
N PHE A 94 -25.21 13.51 1.61
CA PHE A 94 -24.03 13.97 0.89
C PHE A 94 -22.72 13.56 1.57
N LEU A 95 -22.62 13.75 2.89
CA LEU A 95 -21.45 13.37 3.67
C LEU A 95 -21.25 11.85 3.70
N LEU A 96 -22.31 11.07 3.89
CA LEU A 96 -22.25 9.61 3.91
C LEU A 96 -21.75 9.06 2.58
N TYR A 97 -22.30 9.54 1.45
CA TYR A 97 -21.84 9.13 0.12
C TYR A 97 -20.41 9.58 -0.17
N SER A 98 -20.06 10.82 0.17
CA SER A 98 -18.72 11.37 -0.10
C SER A 98 -17.64 10.68 0.73
N ILE A 99 -17.85 10.57 2.05
CA ILE A 99 -16.92 9.90 2.97
C ILE A 99 -16.86 8.41 2.64
N GLY A 100 -18.00 7.77 2.39
CA GLY A 100 -18.07 6.36 1.99
C GLY A 100 -17.26 6.10 0.72
N THR A 101 -17.40 6.95 -0.30
CA THR A 101 -16.62 6.85 -1.55
C THR A 101 -15.12 6.97 -1.27
N VAL A 102 -14.70 7.95 -0.47
CA VAL A 102 -13.27 8.11 -0.10
C VAL A 102 -12.75 6.89 0.65
N ILE A 103 -13.52 6.35 1.60
CA ILE A 103 -13.14 5.14 2.35
C ILE A 103 -12.99 3.94 1.40
N VAL A 104 -13.96 3.71 0.50
CA VAL A 104 -13.89 2.62 -0.48
C VAL A 104 -12.69 2.77 -1.40
N LEU A 105 -12.43 3.97 -1.90
CA LEU A 105 -11.25 4.27 -2.71
C LEU A 105 -9.95 3.98 -1.94
N GLN A 106 -9.83 4.44 -0.70
CA GLN A 106 -8.62 4.20 0.10
C GLN A 106 -8.44 2.71 0.46
N ALA A 107 -9.53 2.03 0.82
CA ALA A 107 -9.51 0.58 1.04
C ALA A 107 -9.06 -0.17 -0.22
N SER A 108 -9.50 0.28 -1.41
CA SER A 108 -9.10 -0.30 -2.69
C SER A 108 -7.60 -0.18 -2.96
N VAL A 109 -7.02 0.96 -2.62
CA VAL A 109 -5.57 1.21 -2.72
C VAL A 109 -4.80 0.28 -1.78
N ILE A 110 -5.22 0.21 -0.51
CA ILE A 110 -4.59 -0.67 0.50
C ILE A 110 -4.65 -2.12 0.05
N LEU A 111 -5.82 -2.61 -0.39
CA LEU A 111 -5.97 -3.97 -0.89
C LEU A 111 -5.10 -4.24 -2.12
N SER A 112 -5.02 -3.31 -3.07
CA SER A 112 -4.14 -3.46 -4.24
C SER A 112 -2.68 -3.59 -3.86
N ILE A 113 -2.21 -2.83 -2.85
CA ILE A 113 -0.84 -2.93 -2.33
C ILE A 113 -0.61 -4.27 -1.62
N ILE A 114 -1.60 -4.77 -0.90
CA ILE A 114 -1.51 -6.10 -0.28
C ILE A 114 -1.42 -7.18 -1.36
N ILE A 115 -2.27 -7.12 -2.38
CA ILE A 115 -2.30 -8.11 -3.47
C ILE A 115 -1.00 -8.07 -4.28
N ILE A 116 -0.46 -6.88 -4.57
CA ILE A 116 0.78 -6.77 -5.33
C ILE A 116 1.99 -7.34 -4.55
N GLY A 117 1.98 -7.30 -3.22
CA GLY A 117 3.00 -7.97 -2.40
C GLY A 117 3.14 -9.46 -2.76
N PHE A 118 2.01 -10.16 -2.96
CA PHE A 118 2.03 -11.56 -3.39
C PHE A 118 2.48 -11.76 -4.85
N LEU A 119 2.26 -10.79 -5.72
CA LEU A 119 2.67 -10.83 -7.13
C LEU A 119 4.12 -10.36 -7.35
N THR A 120 4.74 -9.77 -6.33
CA THR A 120 6.08 -9.18 -6.41
C THR A 120 7.15 -10.16 -6.90
N PRO A 121 7.23 -11.42 -6.41
CA PRO A 121 8.19 -12.41 -6.92
C PRO A 121 8.04 -12.69 -8.43
N MET A 122 6.81 -12.70 -8.94
CA MET A 122 6.56 -12.92 -10.37
C MET A 122 7.04 -11.74 -11.22
N ILE A 123 6.73 -10.51 -10.79
CA ILE A 123 7.12 -9.28 -11.49
C ILE A 123 8.65 -9.15 -11.53
N LEU A 124 9.29 -9.32 -10.37
CA LEU A 124 10.74 -9.22 -10.26
C LEU A 124 11.47 -10.35 -10.99
N GLY A 125 10.90 -11.56 -11.02
CA GLY A 125 11.44 -12.66 -11.82
C GLY A 125 11.45 -12.37 -13.33
N ILE A 126 10.44 -11.66 -13.85
CA ILE A 126 10.43 -11.22 -15.25
C ILE A 126 11.52 -10.17 -15.51
N LEU A 127 11.68 -9.19 -14.62
CA LEU A 127 12.72 -8.15 -14.75
C LEU A 127 14.13 -8.73 -14.63
N HIS A 128 14.33 -9.65 -13.69
CA HIS A 128 15.60 -10.33 -13.47
C HIS A 128 16.03 -11.06 -14.74
N LYS A 129 15.15 -11.91 -15.29
CA LYS A 129 15.42 -12.63 -16.55
C LYS A 129 15.71 -11.71 -17.73
N ARG A 130 15.07 -10.54 -17.79
CA ARG A 130 15.18 -9.62 -18.92
C ARG A 130 16.44 -8.74 -18.87
N TYR A 131 16.84 -8.27 -17.69
CA TYR A 131 17.87 -7.22 -17.56
C TYR A 131 18.99 -7.52 -16.57
N TYR A 132 18.78 -8.44 -15.64
CA TYR A 132 19.67 -8.63 -14.49
C TYR A 132 20.01 -10.11 -14.27
N SER A 133 19.99 -10.92 -15.32
CA SER A 133 20.20 -12.37 -15.24
C SER A 133 21.58 -12.75 -14.74
N HIS A 134 22.54 -11.82 -14.79
CA HIS A 134 23.89 -11.97 -14.24
C HIS A 134 23.96 -11.80 -12.72
N LEU A 135 22.91 -11.26 -12.08
CA LEU A 135 22.87 -11.09 -10.64
C LEU A 135 22.42 -12.37 -9.94
N VAL A 136 23.10 -12.70 -8.84
CA VAL A 136 22.67 -13.75 -7.93
C VAL A 136 21.68 -13.16 -6.93
N LEU A 137 20.47 -13.71 -6.87
CA LEU A 137 19.42 -13.24 -5.95
C LEU A 137 19.43 -14.09 -4.68
N ASN A 138 19.55 -13.42 -3.53
CA ASN A 138 19.63 -14.06 -2.22
C ASN A 138 18.41 -13.69 -1.36
N GLY A 139 17.22 -13.66 -1.98
CA GLY A 139 15.97 -13.25 -1.34
C GLY A 139 15.67 -14.02 -0.05
N TYR A 140 15.39 -13.31 1.05
CA TYR A 140 14.98 -13.89 2.34
C TYR A 140 13.46 -13.81 2.57
N GLY A 141 12.71 -13.24 1.63
CA GLY A 141 11.26 -13.11 1.69
C GLY A 141 10.57 -14.47 1.62
N THR A 142 9.60 -14.69 2.49
CA THR A 142 8.69 -15.84 2.46
C THR A 142 7.27 -15.33 2.56
N LEU A 143 6.27 -16.14 2.18
CA LEU A 143 4.86 -15.77 2.34
C LEU A 143 4.54 -15.41 3.80
N PHE A 144 5.10 -16.19 4.74
CA PHE A 144 4.93 -15.93 6.17
C PHE A 144 5.56 -14.61 6.61
N SER A 145 6.79 -14.31 6.18
CA SER A 145 7.44 -13.05 6.56
C SER A 145 6.74 -11.83 5.96
N SER A 146 6.20 -11.96 4.74
CA SER A 146 5.40 -10.92 4.08
C SER A 146 4.08 -10.66 4.84
N LEU A 147 3.35 -11.72 5.21
CA LEU A 147 2.16 -11.62 6.05
C LEU A 147 2.45 -11.02 7.43
N TRP A 148 3.59 -11.38 8.03
CA TRP A 148 4.00 -10.83 9.32
C TRP A 148 4.31 -9.33 9.24
N VAL A 149 5.00 -8.89 8.18
CA VAL A 149 5.26 -7.47 7.94
C VAL A 149 3.98 -6.71 7.64
N LEU A 150 3.06 -7.29 6.88
CA LEU A 150 1.72 -6.73 6.67
C LEU A 150 1.00 -6.50 7.98
N PHE A 151 0.88 -7.53 8.82
CA PHE A 151 0.20 -7.45 10.10
C PHE A 151 0.83 -6.41 11.03
N LYS A 152 2.15 -6.45 11.19
CA LYS A 152 2.89 -5.48 12.01
C LYS A 152 2.73 -4.05 11.49
N SER A 153 2.75 -3.86 10.18
CA SER A 153 2.61 -2.54 9.56
C SER A 153 1.19 -2.01 9.71
N ALA A 154 0.17 -2.87 9.61
CA ALA A 154 -1.23 -2.51 9.83
C ALA A 154 -1.47 -2.05 11.28
N ILE A 155 -0.94 -2.78 12.26
CA ILE A 155 -1.01 -2.35 13.68
C ILE A 155 -0.34 -1.00 13.87
N MET A 156 0.88 -0.84 13.33
CA MET A 156 1.60 0.44 13.48
C MET A 156 0.86 1.59 12.79
N MET A 157 0.22 1.34 11.64
CA MET A 157 -0.63 2.33 10.98
C MET A 157 -1.79 2.75 11.90
N ILE A 158 -2.49 1.81 12.55
CA ILE A 158 -3.56 2.11 13.52
C ILE A 158 -3.01 2.91 14.70
N ILE A 159 -1.87 2.52 15.27
CA ILE A 159 -1.22 3.25 16.36
C ILE A 159 -0.89 4.68 15.92
N LEU A 160 -0.32 4.87 14.74
CA LEU A 160 -0.02 6.20 14.20
C LEU A 160 -1.30 7.02 14.01
N PHE A 161 -2.41 6.39 13.56
CA PHE A 161 -3.70 7.07 13.48
C PHE A 161 -4.16 7.59 14.84
N LEU A 162 -3.98 6.81 15.92
CA LEU A 162 -4.37 7.20 17.28
C LEU A 162 -3.44 8.26 17.87
N VAL A 163 -2.13 8.13 17.67
CA VAL A 163 -1.12 9.07 18.19
C VAL A 163 -1.28 10.46 17.58
N LEU A 164 -1.70 10.54 16.31
CA LEU A 164 -1.86 11.80 15.59
C LEU A 164 -3.22 12.48 15.81
N ILE A 165 -4.11 11.92 16.66
CA ILE A 165 -5.41 12.53 16.99
C ILE A 165 -5.31 14.03 17.33
N PRO A 166 -4.37 14.49 18.18
CA PRO A 166 -4.26 15.92 18.50
C PRO A 166 -3.96 16.80 17.27
N VAL A 167 -3.23 16.27 16.30
CA VAL A 167 -2.79 17.02 15.10
C VAL A 167 -3.92 17.15 14.07
N TYR A 168 -4.91 16.25 14.08
CA TYR A 168 -6.05 16.31 13.15
C TYR A 168 -6.93 17.54 13.31
N PHE A 169 -6.90 18.17 14.49
CA PHE A 169 -7.65 19.39 14.77
C PHE A 169 -6.91 20.65 14.31
N VAL A 170 -5.66 20.54 13.85
CA VAL A 170 -4.90 21.66 13.31
C VAL A 170 -5.12 21.73 11.78
N PRO A 171 -5.75 22.80 11.26
CA PRO A 171 -5.97 22.97 9.82
C PRO A 171 -4.66 22.88 9.03
N VAL A 172 -4.72 22.38 7.79
CA VAL A 172 -3.56 22.11 6.90
C VAL A 172 -2.69 20.93 7.37
N LEU A 173 -2.28 20.92 8.65
CA LEU A 173 -1.50 19.81 9.22
C LEU A 173 -2.30 18.50 9.28
N ASN A 174 -3.62 18.59 9.39
CA ASN A 174 -4.50 17.43 9.36
C ASN A 174 -4.33 16.57 8.09
N ILE A 175 -4.20 17.18 6.91
CA ILE A 175 -4.03 16.46 5.63
C ILE A 175 -2.74 15.62 5.67
N ILE A 176 -1.65 16.21 6.17
CA ILE A 176 -0.36 15.55 6.31
C ILE A 176 -0.46 14.45 7.38
N ALA A 177 -1.08 14.75 8.51
CA ALA A 177 -1.24 13.82 9.62
C ALA A 177 -2.08 12.58 9.22
N PHE A 178 -3.15 12.73 8.45
CA PHE A 178 -3.92 11.61 7.90
C PHE A 178 -3.13 10.81 6.87
N SER A 179 -2.28 11.46 6.09
CA SER A 179 -1.47 10.81 5.06
C SER A 179 -0.30 10.00 5.62
N LEU A 180 0.22 10.36 6.80
CA LEU A 180 1.44 9.78 7.37
C LEU A 180 1.29 8.29 7.75
N PRO A 181 0.23 7.85 8.45
CA PRO A 181 0.00 6.43 8.72
C PRO A 181 -0.09 5.59 7.44
N LEU A 182 -0.81 6.10 6.44
CA LEU A 182 -0.98 5.44 5.14
C LEU A 182 0.35 5.34 4.37
N TYR A 183 1.12 6.43 4.34
CA TYR A 183 2.46 6.43 3.77
C TYR A 183 3.38 5.45 4.48
N TYR A 184 3.35 5.41 5.81
CA TYR A 184 4.16 4.46 6.58
C TYR A 184 3.83 3.01 6.17
N PHE A 185 2.54 2.68 6.08
CA PHE A 185 2.08 1.36 5.66
C PHE A 185 2.54 1.05 4.22
N PHE A 186 2.31 1.98 3.30
CA PHE A 186 2.72 1.89 1.89
C PHE A 186 4.22 1.64 1.75
N HIS A 187 5.03 2.51 2.36
CA HIS A 187 6.49 2.42 2.33
C HIS A 187 6.96 1.08 2.90
N LYS A 188 6.42 0.69 4.05
CA LYS A 188 6.91 -0.48 4.76
C LYS A 188 6.62 -1.78 4.02
N LEU A 189 5.41 -1.92 3.47
CA LEU A 189 5.04 -3.07 2.65
C LEU A 189 5.84 -3.13 1.36
N LEU A 190 5.72 -2.10 0.52
CA LEU A 190 6.32 -2.11 -0.82
C LEU A 190 7.84 -2.29 -0.75
N ASN A 191 8.49 -1.61 0.18
CA ASN A 191 9.93 -1.72 0.34
C ASN A 191 10.34 -3.12 0.80
N PHE A 192 9.59 -3.72 1.74
CA PHE A 192 9.88 -5.07 2.21
C PHE A 192 9.64 -6.12 1.12
N ASP A 193 8.50 -6.08 0.44
CA ASP A 193 8.13 -7.08 -0.56
C ASP A 193 9.16 -7.12 -1.70
N VAL A 194 9.59 -5.95 -2.17
CA VAL A 194 10.60 -5.84 -3.23
C VAL A 194 11.98 -6.22 -2.71
N SER A 195 12.43 -5.63 -1.60
CA SER A 195 13.80 -5.83 -1.14
C SER A 195 14.04 -7.26 -0.66
N SER A 196 13.07 -7.86 0.03
CA SER A 196 13.20 -9.23 0.56
C SER A 196 13.15 -10.29 -0.54
N THR A 197 12.60 -9.97 -1.70
CA THR A 197 12.63 -10.85 -2.88
C THR A 197 14.00 -10.82 -3.58
N ILE A 198 14.65 -9.66 -3.63
CA ILE A 198 15.89 -9.46 -4.40
C ILE A 198 17.13 -9.76 -3.55
N LEU A 199 17.15 -9.27 -2.32
CA LEU A 199 18.34 -9.14 -1.49
C LEU A 199 18.34 -10.12 -0.33
N SER A 200 19.53 -10.46 0.15
CA SER A 200 19.75 -11.01 1.48
C SER A 200 19.55 -9.94 2.56
N LYS A 201 19.43 -10.37 3.82
CA LYS A 201 19.29 -9.44 4.96
C LYS A 201 20.50 -8.52 5.10
N GLU A 202 21.71 -9.03 4.87
CA GLU A 202 22.94 -8.26 4.98
C GLU A 202 23.08 -7.29 3.79
N GLU A 203 22.79 -7.73 2.57
CA GLU A 203 22.76 -6.87 1.38
C GLU A 203 21.76 -5.71 1.57
N TYR A 204 20.55 -6.01 2.07
CA TYR A 204 19.55 -5.00 2.40
C TYR A 204 20.08 -3.99 3.42
N LYS A 205 20.68 -4.46 4.51
CA LYS A 205 21.22 -3.59 5.56
C LYS A 205 22.31 -2.67 5.02
N THR A 206 23.23 -3.20 4.21
CA THR A 206 24.32 -2.44 3.58
C THR A 206 23.79 -1.38 2.62
N ILE A 207 22.86 -1.75 1.74
CA ILE A 207 22.23 -0.82 0.79
C ILE A 207 21.43 0.25 1.54
N TYR A 208 20.64 -0.14 2.54
CA TYR A 208 19.76 0.80 3.24
C TYR A 208 20.54 1.77 4.14
N LYS A 209 21.72 1.39 4.65
CA LYS A 209 22.61 2.30 5.39
C LYS A 209 23.09 3.47 4.53
N THR A 210 23.34 3.24 3.24
CA THR A 210 23.89 4.25 2.32
C THR A 210 22.82 4.94 1.47
N GLN A 211 21.73 4.24 1.13
CA GLN A 211 20.71 4.71 0.19
C GLN A 211 19.31 4.81 0.81
N GLY A 212 19.16 4.61 2.12
CA GLY A 212 17.84 4.57 2.77
C GLY A 212 17.00 5.82 2.52
N ASN A 213 17.61 7.01 2.48
CA ASN A 213 16.88 8.24 2.17
C ASN A 213 16.35 8.26 0.73
N ASN A 214 17.15 7.78 -0.23
CA ASN A 214 16.74 7.69 -1.63
C ASN A 214 15.56 6.72 -1.80
N PHE A 215 15.58 5.57 -1.13
CA PHE A 215 14.44 4.65 -1.15
C PHE A 215 13.18 5.24 -0.50
N ARG A 216 13.32 6.02 0.58
CA ARG A 216 12.18 6.75 1.17
C ARG A 216 11.61 7.79 0.21
N LEU A 217 12.46 8.57 -0.47
CA LEU A 217 12.02 9.55 -1.46
C LEU A 217 11.31 8.88 -2.65
N ARG A 218 11.85 7.75 -3.14
CA ARG A 218 11.22 6.95 -4.19
C ARG A 218 9.83 6.46 -3.79
N THR A 219 9.70 5.85 -2.60
CA THR A 219 8.39 5.41 -2.12
C THR A 219 7.45 6.56 -1.81
N LEU A 220 7.95 7.73 -1.40
CA LEU A 220 7.14 8.93 -1.20
C LEU A 220 6.58 9.43 -2.53
N PHE A 221 7.41 9.48 -3.57
CA PHE A 221 6.97 9.79 -4.93
C PHE A 221 5.88 8.81 -5.40
N LEU A 222 6.10 7.50 -5.23
CA LEU A 222 5.10 6.49 -5.56
C LEU A 222 3.81 6.64 -4.74
N TYR A 223 3.92 7.01 -3.47
CA TYR A 223 2.77 7.25 -2.61
C TYR A 223 1.97 8.48 -3.07
N ILE A 224 2.62 9.55 -3.53
CA ILE A 224 1.95 10.72 -4.12
C ILE A 224 1.21 10.31 -5.40
N ILE A 225 1.83 9.50 -6.27
CA ILE A 225 1.13 8.92 -7.43
C ILE A 225 -0.07 8.09 -6.97
N SER A 226 0.08 7.36 -5.87
CA SER A 226 -0.98 6.51 -5.32
C SER A 226 -2.20 7.28 -4.80
N MET A 227 -2.07 8.58 -4.57
CA MET A 227 -3.18 9.45 -4.20
C MET A 227 -4.10 9.78 -5.39
N ILE A 228 -3.67 9.53 -6.63
CA ILE A 228 -4.50 9.74 -7.82
C ILE A 228 -5.53 8.60 -7.88
N PRO A 229 -6.85 8.89 -7.75
CA PRO A 229 -7.88 7.86 -7.76
C PRO A 229 -7.83 7.02 -9.03
N PHE A 230 -8.17 5.73 -8.92
CA PHE A 230 -8.17 4.71 -9.99
C PHE A 230 -6.81 4.39 -10.63
N ALA A 231 -5.91 5.36 -10.78
CA ALA A 231 -4.56 5.15 -11.30
C ALA A 231 -3.82 4.09 -10.47
N THR A 232 -3.97 4.16 -9.14
CA THR A 232 -3.33 3.28 -8.16
C THR A 232 -3.68 1.81 -8.28
N LEU A 233 -4.93 1.50 -8.65
CA LEU A 233 -5.38 0.12 -8.83
C LEU A 233 -4.64 -0.56 -9.98
N PHE A 234 -4.23 0.22 -10.98
CA PHE A 234 -3.52 -0.24 -12.15
C PHE A 234 -1.99 -0.08 -12.01
N SER A 235 -1.54 0.97 -11.32
CA SER A 235 -0.12 1.31 -11.17
C SER A 235 0.59 0.57 -10.02
N ALA A 236 -0.11 -0.26 -9.24
CA ALA A 236 0.51 -1.10 -8.21
C ALA A 236 1.68 -1.94 -8.75
N VAL A 237 1.55 -2.51 -9.96
CA VAL A 237 2.65 -3.23 -10.63
C VAL A 237 3.80 -2.29 -10.99
N TYR A 238 3.52 -1.07 -11.46
CA TYR A 238 4.55 -0.08 -11.75
C TYR A 238 5.40 0.23 -10.50
N TYR A 239 4.79 0.28 -9.31
CA TYR A 239 5.51 0.51 -8.05
C TYR A 239 6.59 -0.55 -7.80
N VAL A 240 6.24 -1.82 -8.00
CA VAL A 240 7.17 -2.94 -7.86
C VAL A 240 8.25 -2.90 -8.94
N ILE A 241 7.90 -2.60 -10.19
CA ILE A 241 8.87 -2.52 -11.28
C ILE A 241 9.93 -1.44 -11.01
N TYR A 242 9.47 -0.23 -10.65
CA TYR A 242 10.34 0.91 -10.40
C TYR A 242 11.27 0.69 -9.21
N LEU A 243 10.72 0.18 -8.10
CA LEU A 243 11.52 -0.14 -6.93
C LEU A 243 12.43 -1.36 -7.18
N GLY A 244 12.00 -2.30 -8.01
CA GLY A 244 12.77 -3.47 -8.44
C GLY A 244 14.02 -3.07 -9.20
N HIS A 245 13.91 -2.24 -10.25
CA HIS A 245 15.07 -1.69 -10.97
C HIS A 245 16.04 -0.98 -10.02
N SER A 246 15.49 -0.16 -9.12
CA SER A 246 16.24 0.56 -8.11
C SER A 246 17.08 -0.37 -7.22
N TYR A 247 16.50 -1.49 -6.77
CA TYR A 247 17.20 -2.47 -5.95
C TYR A 247 18.19 -3.32 -6.75
N PHE A 248 17.85 -3.77 -7.96
CA PHE A 248 18.77 -4.52 -8.82
C PHE A 248 20.03 -3.71 -9.16
N ILE A 249 19.89 -2.41 -9.46
CA ILE A 249 21.04 -1.54 -9.74
C ILE A 249 21.97 -1.44 -8.52
N GLN A 250 21.41 -1.37 -7.32
CA GLN A 250 22.21 -1.30 -6.10
C GLN A 250 22.86 -2.64 -5.75
N LEU A 251 22.19 -3.76 -6.00
CA LEU A 251 22.76 -5.10 -5.86
C LEU A 251 23.93 -5.31 -6.84
N ASP A 252 23.78 -4.89 -8.10
CA ASP A 252 24.83 -4.98 -9.12
C ASP A 252 26.11 -4.23 -8.70
N LYS A 253 25.95 -3.02 -8.13
CA LYS A 253 27.09 -2.26 -7.58
C LYS A 253 27.77 -3.00 -6.43
N LEU A 254 26.97 -3.58 -5.52
CA LEU A 254 27.48 -4.28 -4.35
C LEU A 254 28.25 -5.55 -4.74
N GLN A 255 27.69 -6.38 -5.63
CA GLN A 255 28.34 -7.61 -6.10
C GLN A 255 29.59 -7.32 -6.94
N LYS A 256 29.60 -6.24 -7.73
CA LYS A 256 30.81 -5.82 -8.44
C LYS A 256 31.91 -5.41 -7.45
N ALA A 257 31.57 -4.61 -6.44
CA ALA A 257 32.54 -4.18 -5.42
C ALA A 257 33.16 -5.37 -4.68
N SER A 258 32.35 -6.35 -4.25
CA SER A 258 32.87 -7.55 -3.59
C SER A 258 33.81 -8.38 -4.48
N VAL A 259 33.49 -8.49 -5.78
CA VAL A 259 34.37 -9.19 -6.75
C VAL A 259 35.69 -8.43 -6.97
N TYR A 260 35.70 -7.10 -6.87
CA TYR A 260 36.94 -6.32 -6.93
C TYR A 260 37.78 -6.49 -5.67
N GLU A 261 37.17 -6.42 -4.48
CA GLU A 261 37.84 -6.61 -3.19
C GLU A 261 38.51 -8.00 -3.12
N GLU A 262 37.78 -9.06 -3.49
CA GLU A 262 38.29 -10.44 -3.49
C GLU A 262 39.47 -10.65 -4.47
N LYS A 263 39.47 -9.92 -5.60
CA LYS A 263 40.59 -9.93 -6.56
C LYS A 263 41.81 -9.15 -6.08
N GLU A 264 41.62 -8.12 -5.25
CA GLU A 264 42.73 -7.38 -4.65
C GLU A 264 43.38 -8.19 -3.52
N GLU A 265 42.58 -8.81 -2.65
CA GLU A 265 43.08 -9.72 -1.60
C GLU A 265 43.90 -10.87 -2.20
N GLN A 266 43.38 -11.54 -3.24
CA GLN A 266 44.13 -12.61 -3.93
C GLN A 266 45.47 -12.12 -4.52
N LYS A 267 45.53 -10.88 -5.02
CA LYS A 267 46.79 -10.31 -5.55
C LYS A 267 47.78 -10.00 -4.43
N GLU A 268 47.32 -9.57 -3.26
CA GLU A 268 48.17 -9.35 -2.09
C GLU A 268 48.71 -10.67 -1.54
N ASP A 269 47.86 -11.70 -1.43
CA ASP A 269 48.27 -13.03 -0.98
C ASP A 269 49.32 -13.66 -1.91
N ILE A 270 49.13 -13.55 -3.23
CA ILE A 270 50.12 -14.03 -4.21
C ILE A 270 51.46 -13.29 -4.03
N LYS A 271 51.44 -11.97 -3.78
CA LYS A 271 52.67 -11.19 -3.53
C LYS A 271 53.38 -11.61 -2.25
N LEU A 272 52.63 -11.93 -1.19
CA LEU A 272 53.18 -12.39 0.09
C LEU A 272 53.78 -13.80 0.00
N ILE A 273 53.26 -14.67 -0.85
CA ILE A 273 53.79 -16.02 -1.08
C ILE A 273 55.00 -16.01 -2.03
N SER A 274 55.12 -14.99 -2.89
CA SER A 274 56.22 -14.85 -3.86
C SER A 274 57.48 -14.14 -3.34
N ASN A 275 57.45 -13.64 -2.11
CA ASN A 275 58.58 -13.01 -1.40
C ASN A 275 59.10 -13.93 -0.29
#